data_AF-R6BJA6-F1
#
_entry.id   AF-R6BJA6-F1
#
_cell.length_a   1.000
_cell.length_b   1.000
_cell.length_c   1.000
_cell.angle_alpha   90.00
_cell.angle_beta   90.00
_cell.angle_gamma   90.00
#
_symmetry.space_group_name_H-M   'P 1'
#
loop_
_entity.id
_entity.type
_entity.pdbx_description
1 polymer ?
#
loop_
_entity_poly.entity_id
_entity_poly.type
_entity_poly.pdbx_seq_one_letter_code
_entity_poly.pdbx_strand_id
1 'polypeptide(L)'
;MEQSLSRLGLNELEQNDFISYWLPKLQANEESFVHFAAEQYTDRARLTVSPQPDSVLRVQMLMIGVDSSNRRQLSALPKQQLQGFARKGFTLVEWGGTDLTGFDVKIG
;
A
#
# COMPACT_ATOMS: atom_id res chain seq x y z
N MET A 1 -10.28 -4.46 0.97
CA MET A 1 -8.93 -4.36 0.37
C MET A 1 -9.01 -4.16 -1.13
N GLU A 2 -9.64 -5.09 -1.86
CA GLU A 2 -9.84 -5.05 -3.32
C GLU A 2 -10.32 -3.68 -3.84
N GLN A 3 -11.38 -3.11 -3.26
CA GLN A 3 -11.87 -1.79 -3.68
C GLN A 3 -10.80 -0.67 -3.59
N SER A 4 -9.90 -0.74 -2.61
CA SER A 4 -8.79 0.22 -2.48
C SER A 4 -7.72 -0.03 -3.53
N LEU A 5 -7.37 -1.29 -3.80
CA LEU A 5 -6.37 -1.65 -4.81
C LEU A 5 -6.85 -1.34 -6.24
N SER A 6 -8.13 -1.59 -6.54
CA SER A 6 -8.77 -1.16 -7.80
C SER A 6 -8.75 0.36 -7.96
N ARG A 7 -9.01 1.11 -6.87
CA ARG A 7 -8.90 2.59 -6.90
C ARG A 7 -7.47 3.05 -7.15
N LEU A 8 -6.47 2.37 -6.58
CA LEU A 8 -5.05 2.64 -6.82
C LEU A 8 -4.60 2.23 -8.24
N GLY A 9 -5.42 1.44 -8.95
CA GLY A 9 -5.20 1.08 -10.35
C GLY A 9 -4.52 -0.26 -10.58
N LEU A 10 -4.42 -1.14 -9.56
CA LEU A 10 -4.01 -2.53 -9.78
C LEU A 10 -5.08 -3.28 -10.58
N ASN A 11 -4.65 -4.13 -11.52
CA ASN A 11 -5.56 -5.04 -12.21
C ASN A 11 -5.84 -6.30 -11.37
N GLU A 12 -6.74 -7.17 -11.83
CA GLU A 12 -7.16 -8.37 -11.09
C GLU A 12 -5.99 -9.30 -10.73
N LEU A 13 -5.05 -9.53 -11.66
CA LEU A 13 -3.89 -10.40 -11.43
C LEU A 13 -2.96 -9.82 -10.36
N GLU A 14 -2.62 -8.53 -10.47
CA GLU A 14 -1.77 -7.84 -9.50
C GLU A 14 -2.44 -7.73 -8.12
N GLN A 15 -3.76 -7.56 -8.08
CA GLN A 15 -4.54 -7.58 -6.83
C GLN A 15 -4.49 -8.95 -6.18
N ASN A 16 -4.66 -10.02 -6.96
CA ASN A 16 -4.60 -11.39 -6.44
C ASN A 16 -3.23 -11.69 -5.86
N ASP A 17 -2.15 -11.28 -6.55
CA ASP A 17 -0.78 -11.45 -6.04
C ASP A 17 -0.55 -10.65 -4.75
N PHE A 18 -0.98 -9.38 -4.74
CA PHE A 18 -0.87 -8.51 -3.56
C PHE A 18 -1.62 -9.10 -2.35
N ILE A 19 -2.88 -9.50 -2.55
CA ILE A 19 -3.74 -10.06 -1.49
C ILE A 19 -3.20 -11.39 -1.02
N SER A 20 -2.76 -12.28 -1.92
CA SER A 20 -2.21 -13.59 -1.53
C SER A 20 -0.98 -13.44 -0.63
N TYR A 21 -0.14 -12.43 -0.87
CA TYR A 21 1.01 -12.15 -0.02
C TYR A 21 0.62 -11.52 1.34
N TRP A 22 -0.27 -10.53 1.32
CA TRP A 22 -0.58 -9.72 2.51
C TRP A 22 -1.66 -10.30 3.42
N LEU A 23 -2.62 -11.05 2.88
CA LEU A 23 -3.75 -11.57 3.63
C LEU A 23 -3.33 -12.41 4.84
N PRO A 24 -2.36 -13.35 4.74
CA PRO A 24 -1.92 -14.12 5.90
C PRO A 24 -1.32 -13.24 7.01
N LYS A 25 -0.64 -12.14 6.66
CA LYS A 25 -0.03 -11.20 7.62
C LYS A 25 -1.11 -10.38 8.32
N LEU A 26 -2.09 -9.88 7.56
CA LEU A 26 -3.22 -9.14 8.11
C LEU A 26 -4.05 -10.00 9.06
N GLN A 27 -4.24 -11.28 8.73
CA GLN A 27 -4.98 -12.26 9.54
C GLN A 27 -4.22 -12.73 10.79
N ALA A 28 -2.91 -12.49 10.86
CA ALA A 28 -2.14 -12.79 12.07
C ALA A 28 -2.47 -11.82 13.23
N ASN A 29 -3.03 -10.65 12.91
CA ASN A 29 -3.55 -9.69 13.89
C ASN A 29 -5.07 -9.86 14.03
N GLU A 30 -5.61 -9.62 15.23
CA GLU A 30 -7.07 -9.55 15.43
C GLU A 30 -7.70 -8.41 14.62
N GLU A 31 -7.00 -7.27 14.55
CA GLU A 31 -7.37 -6.11 13.76
C GLU A 31 -6.09 -5.48 13.19
N SER A 32 -6.11 -5.11 11.91
CA SER A 32 -5.00 -4.42 11.24
C SER A 32 -5.45 -3.08 10.68
N PHE A 33 -4.70 -2.03 10.98
CA PHE A 33 -4.78 -0.75 10.29
C PHE A 33 -3.90 -0.81 9.03
N VAL A 34 -4.46 -0.32 7.91
CA VAL A 34 -3.81 -0.33 6.61
C VAL A 34 -3.78 1.09 6.05
N HIS A 35 -2.61 1.51 5.59
CA HIS A 35 -2.39 2.80 4.92
C HIS A 35 -1.51 2.61 3.69
N PHE A 36 -1.83 3.27 2.58
CA PHE A 36 -1.00 3.20 1.37
C PHE A 36 -0.07 4.42 1.30
N ALA A 37 1.23 4.24 1.47
CA ALA A 37 2.16 5.37 1.43
C ALA A 37 2.20 6.01 0.02
N ALA A 38 2.16 7.35 -0.02
CA ALA A 38 2.30 8.13 -1.25
C ALA A 38 3.80 8.36 -1.60
N GLU A 39 4.06 9.07 -2.71
CA GLU A 39 5.38 9.28 -3.36
C GLU A 39 6.54 9.74 -2.45
N GLN A 40 6.27 10.20 -1.23
CA GLN A 40 7.30 10.62 -0.28
C GLN A 40 8.30 9.50 0.10
N TYR A 41 7.96 8.23 -0.17
CA TYR A 41 8.84 7.07 0.04
C TYR A 41 9.59 6.59 -1.22
N THR A 42 9.18 6.99 -2.42
CA THR A 42 9.69 6.43 -3.70
C THR A 42 10.91 7.16 -4.26
N ASP A 43 11.30 8.28 -3.67
CA ASP A 43 12.40 9.14 -4.15
C ASP A 43 13.81 8.67 -3.73
N ARG A 44 13.91 7.57 -2.96
CA ARG A 44 15.19 6.99 -2.50
C ARG A 44 15.68 5.79 -3.32
N ALA A 45 14.81 5.16 -4.11
CA ALA A 45 15.15 4.02 -4.96
C ALA A 45 14.82 4.33 -6.43
N ARG A 46 15.81 4.87 -7.16
CA ARG A 46 15.67 5.07 -8.61
C ARG A 46 15.70 3.72 -9.30
N LEU A 47 14.58 3.33 -9.90
CA LEU A 47 14.48 2.16 -10.76
C LEU A 47 14.69 2.61 -12.20
N THR A 48 15.77 2.18 -12.84
CA THR A 48 16.01 2.41 -14.26
C THR A 48 15.54 1.20 -15.04
N VAL A 49 14.54 1.38 -15.90
CA VAL A 49 13.97 0.31 -16.76
C VAL A 49 14.15 0.73 -18.22
N SER A 50 14.59 -0.21 -19.08
CA SER A 50 14.74 -0.02 -20.52
C SER A 50 14.01 -1.14 -21.28
N PRO A 51 13.07 -0.83 -22.20
CA PRO A 51 12.63 0.52 -22.58
C PRO A 51 11.97 1.28 -21.43
N GLN A 52 11.93 2.61 -21.52
CA GLN A 52 11.31 3.44 -20.49
C GLN A 52 9.80 3.13 -20.42
N PRO A 53 9.23 2.88 -19.23
CA PRO A 53 7.78 2.73 -19.07
C PRO A 53 7.04 4.02 -19.42
N ASP A 54 5.93 3.89 -20.12
CA ASP A 54 4.99 4.98 -20.43
C ASP A 54 4.17 5.38 -19.19
N SER A 55 4.04 4.47 -18.21
CA SER A 55 3.40 4.74 -16.93
C SER A 55 3.98 3.84 -15.83
N VAL A 56 4.04 4.36 -14.59
CA VAL A 56 4.60 3.66 -13.43
C VAL A 56 3.61 3.73 -12.27
N LEU A 57 3.12 2.58 -11.82
CA LEU A 57 2.30 2.45 -10.62
C LEU A 57 3.15 1.89 -9.48
N ARG A 58 3.15 2.58 -8.34
CA ARG A 58 3.81 2.12 -7.12
C ARG A 58 2.81 2.09 -5.97
N VAL A 59 2.65 0.93 -5.35
CA VAL A 59 1.74 0.75 -4.21
C VAL A 59 2.50 0.16 -3.02
N GLN A 60 2.74 0.99 -2.01
CA GLN A 60 3.42 0.60 -0.77
C GLN A 60 2.41 0.58 0.38
N MET A 61 2.15 -0.59 0.96
CA MET A 61 1.23 -0.72 2.09
C MET A 61 1.97 -0.69 3.43
N LEU A 62 1.52 0.17 4.34
CA LEU A 62 1.90 0.15 5.74
C LEU A 62 0.81 -0.58 6.52
N MET A 63 1.21 -1.61 7.26
CA MET A 63 0.34 -2.40 8.12
C MET A 63 0.72 -2.15 9.58
N ILE A 64 -0.25 -1.96 10.44
CA ILE A 64 -0.06 -1.90 11.90
C ILE A 64 -1.11 -2.78 12.57
N GLY A 65 -0.71 -3.72 13.41
CA GLY A 65 -1.62 -4.42 14.32
C GLY A 65 -2.22 -3.48 15.36
N VAL A 66 -3.55 -3.49 15.46
CA VAL A 66 -4.30 -2.60 16.34
C VAL A 66 -4.44 -3.24 17.72
N ASP A 67 -4.09 -2.48 18.76
CA ASP A 67 -4.27 -2.85 20.16
C ASP A 67 -4.78 -1.66 20.98
N SER A 68 -4.91 -1.84 22.31
CA SER A 68 -5.41 -0.80 23.20
C SER A 68 -4.52 0.45 23.27
N SER A 69 -3.23 0.33 22.98
CA SER A 69 -2.27 1.43 23.04
C SER A 69 -2.36 2.37 21.83
N ASN A 70 -2.65 1.84 20.64
CA ASN A 70 -2.63 2.60 19.39
C ASN A 70 -4.04 2.87 18.79
N ARG A 71 -5.09 2.11 19.19
CA ARG A 71 -6.44 2.20 18.61
C ARG A 71 -7.02 3.61 18.56
N ARG A 72 -6.88 4.38 19.64
CA ARG A 72 -7.42 5.75 19.71
C ARG A 72 -6.75 6.65 18.67
N GLN A 73 -5.44 6.51 18.50
CA GLN A 73 -4.67 7.31 17.55
C GLN A 73 -5.02 6.92 16.11
N LEU A 74 -5.02 5.63 15.79
CA LEU A 74 -5.27 5.12 14.44
C LEU A 74 -6.70 5.39 13.97
N SER A 75 -7.69 5.26 14.86
CA SER A 75 -9.11 5.54 14.52
C SER A 75 -9.43 7.03 14.37
N ALA A 76 -8.58 7.93 14.88
CA ALA A 76 -8.74 9.37 14.71
C ALA A 76 -8.17 9.88 13.37
N LEU A 77 -7.43 9.05 12.63
CA LEU A 77 -6.89 9.44 11.33
C LEU A 77 -8.01 9.62 10.30
N PRO A 78 -7.92 10.64 9.43
CA PRO A 78 -8.89 10.82 8.36
C PRO A 78 -8.83 9.65 7.39
N LYS A 79 -9.98 9.33 6.77
CA LYS A 79 -10.02 8.32 5.71
C LYS A 79 -9.10 8.75 4.57
N GLN A 80 -8.21 7.84 4.18
CA GLN A 80 -7.27 8.11 3.11
C GLN A 80 -7.99 8.39 1.77
N GLN A 81 -7.60 9.47 1.10
CA GLN A 81 -7.98 9.72 -0.29
C GLN A 81 -6.99 8.99 -1.20
N LEU A 82 -7.48 7.98 -1.92
CA LEU A 82 -6.68 7.23 -2.88
C LEU A 82 -6.82 7.88 -4.24
N GLN A 83 -5.69 8.27 -4.83
CA GLN A 83 -5.65 8.80 -6.19
C GLN A 83 -5.70 7.66 -7.19
N GLY A 84 -6.47 7.85 -8.26
CA GLY A 84 -6.53 6.91 -9.37
C GLY A 84 -5.26 6.91 -10.20
N PHE A 85 -5.00 5.78 -10.86
CA PHE A 85 -3.89 5.64 -11.79
C PHE A 85 -4.40 5.30 -13.19
N ALA A 86 -3.85 5.97 -14.22
CA ALA A 86 -4.20 5.73 -15.61
C ALA A 86 -3.07 5.01 -16.33
N ARG A 87 -3.32 3.77 -16.76
CA ARG A 87 -2.38 2.96 -17.53
C ARG A 87 -2.24 3.50 -18.95
N LYS A 88 -1.01 3.65 -19.40
CA LYS A 88 -0.65 4.03 -20.77
C LYS A 88 0.52 3.16 -21.22
N GLY A 89 0.45 2.66 -22.45
CA GLY A 89 1.53 1.91 -23.10
C GLY A 89 2.16 0.83 -22.22
N PHE A 90 3.49 0.74 -22.26
CA PHE A 90 4.26 -0.12 -21.37
C PHE A 90 4.15 0.39 -19.93
N THR A 91 3.42 -0.35 -19.09
CA THR A 91 3.20 0.00 -17.68
C THR A 91 4.11 -0.84 -16.79
N LEU A 92 4.90 -0.18 -15.96
CA LEU A 92 5.61 -0.82 -14.84
C LEU A 92 4.72 -0.75 -13.60
N VAL A 93 4.55 -1.88 -12.92
CA VAL A 93 3.85 -1.95 -11.64
C VAL A 93 4.78 -2.52 -10.58
N GLU A 94 4.90 -1.81 -9.47
CA GLU A 94 5.61 -2.25 -8.27
C GLU A 94 4.63 -2.18 -7.10
N TRP A 95 4.57 -3.25 -6.31
CA TRP A 95 3.82 -3.25 -5.07
C TRP A 95 4.59 -3.94 -3.96
N GLY A 96 4.36 -3.47 -2.74
CA GLY A 96 5.08 -3.93 -1.56
C GLY A 96 4.47 -3.35 -0.30
N GLY A 97 5.24 -3.37 0.77
CA GLY A 97 4.77 -2.84 2.05
C GLY A 97 5.71 -3.10 3.20
N THR A 98 5.31 -2.65 4.38
CA THR A 98 6.05 -2.84 5.63
C THR A 98 5.05 -3.11 6.74
N ASP A 99 5.32 -4.16 7.50
CA ASP A 99 4.65 -4.42 8.77
C ASP A 99 5.35 -3.60 9.86
N LEU A 100 4.61 -2.66 10.44
CA LEU A 100 5.04 -1.74 11.47
C LEU A 100 4.41 -2.09 12.83
N THR A 101 3.82 -3.27 12.96
CA THR A 101 3.27 -3.76 14.23
C THR A 101 4.34 -3.74 15.32
N GLY A 102 4.04 -3.12 16.47
CA GLY A 102 4.95 -2.99 17.60
C GLY A 102 5.95 -1.82 17.51
N PHE A 103 5.92 -1.02 16.44
CA PHE A 103 6.72 0.20 16.33
C PHE A 103 5.88 1.44 16.63
N ASP A 104 6.46 2.42 17.33
CA ASP A 104 5.85 3.74 17.50
C ASP A 104 6.05 4.58 16.23
N VAL A 105 5.03 4.59 15.37
CA VAL A 105 5.08 5.24 14.06
C VAL A 105 3.97 6.29 13.95
N LYS A 106 4.35 7.51 13.56
CA LYS A 106 3.40 8.54 13.15
C LYS A 106 3.00 8.30 11.69
N ILE A 107 1.80 7.78 11.48
CA ILE A 107 1.17 7.74 10.15
C ILE A 107 0.33 9.02 10.00
N GLY A 108 0.69 9.87 9.03
CA GLY A 108 0.02 11.15 8.77
C GLY A 108 1.00 12.23 8.38
#